data_AF-A0A9D7NDS6-F1
#
_entry.id   AF-A0A9D7NDS6-F1
#
_cell.length_a   1.000
_cell.length_b   1.000
_cell.length_c   1.000
_cell.angle_alpha   90.00
_cell.angle_beta   90.00
_cell.angle_gamma   90.00
#
_symmetry.space_group_name_H-M   'P 1'
#
loop_
_entity.id
_entity.type
_entity.pdbx_description
1 polymer ?
#
loop_
_entity_poly.entity_id
_entity_poly.type
_entity_poly.pdbx_seq_one_letter_code
_entity_poly.pdbx_strand_id
1 'polypeptide(L)'
;MGDRALNGTADWIEISNDFFVDVAATRVQIGGLTVGKGTAWFDDFSLIELPLSKESLPDSLHSYLNEAIGIIQKNALLRDSVNWPEVTDRAFLMASGASNYAACYPAISYVLKALGDHHSFLMPASMNKSWSASEPDAAQNLPLTTGKTLDGKYGYLQMPGVAVGDETRTTYFADQLQNLLENLDRSKPIGWILDLRQNQGGNCWPMLAGIGPLLGEGACGFFMVPDQKRKAYALDV
;
A
#
# COMPACT_ATOMS: atom_id res chain seq x y z
N MET A 1 8.69 -3.08 -5.98
CA MET A 1 9.46 -2.16 -6.86
C MET A 1 10.21 -1.07 -6.10
N GLY A 2 9.91 -0.78 -4.81
CA GLY A 2 10.51 0.37 -4.10
C GLY A 2 11.98 0.24 -3.67
N ASP A 3 12.51 -0.96 -3.46
CA ASP A 3 13.82 -1.11 -2.79
C ASP A 3 15.03 -1.11 -3.76
N ARG A 4 14.82 -0.81 -5.05
CA ARG A 4 15.86 -0.93 -6.10
C ARG A 4 15.99 0.30 -7.00
N ALA A 5 15.43 1.44 -6.58
CA ALA A 5 15.56 2.69 -7.32
C ALA A 5 16.97 3.27 -7.18
N LEU A 6 17.62 3.55 -8.31
CA LEU A 6 18.87 4.29 -8.36
C LEU A 6 18.55 5.78 -8.44
N ASN A 7 19.18 6.56 -7.55
CA ASN A 7 18.94 8.00 -7.45
C ASN A 7 20.24 8.77 -7.75
N GLY A 8 20.10 9.92 -8.41
CA GLY A 8 21.22 10.80 -8.74
C GLY A 8 21.88 10.50 -10.08
N THR A 9 23.07 11.05 -10.28
CA THR A 9 23.90 10.80 -11.46
C THR A 9 24.93 9.73 -11.13
N ALA A 10 25.05 8.72 -11.98
CA ALA A 10 26.03 7.65 -11.87
C ALA A 10 26.58 7.31 -13.27
N ASP A 11 27.81 6.80 -13.32
CA ASP A 11 28.36 6.15 -14.50
C ASP A 11 27.69 4.78 -14.74
N TRP A 12 28.10 4.06 -15.79
CA TRP A 12 27.60 2.72 -16.09
C TRP A 12 27.75 1.77 -14.89
N ILE A 13 26.64 1.16 -14.50
CA ILE A 13 26.59 0.13 -13.46
C ILE A 13 25.84 -1.09 -13.95
N GLU A 14 26.36 -2.27 -13.62
CA GLU A 14 25.67 -3.53 -13.87
C GLU A 14 24.56 -3.73 -12.84
N ILE A 15 23.37 -4.12 -13.31
CA ILE A 15 22.23 -4.44 -12.46
C ILE A 15 21.72 -5.83 -12.85
N SER A 16 21.83 -6.78 -11.93
CA SER A 16 21.29 -8.13 -12.09
C SER A 16 20.16 -8.38 -11.11
N ASN A 17 19.14 -9.12 -11.54
CA ASN A 17 18.01 -9.51 -10.70
C ASN A 17 17.38 -10.79 -11.22
N ASP A 18 16.95 -11.62 -10.28
CA ASP A 18 16.18 -12.83 -10.58
C ASP A 18 14.69 -12.54 -10.46
N PHE A 19 13.90 -13.17 -11.33
CA PHE A 19 12.45 -13.12 -11.29
C PHE A 19 11.86 -14.44 -11.80
N PHE A 20 10.66 -14.75 -11.32
CA PHE A 20 9.92 -15.91 -11.80
C PHE A 20 9.03 -15.53 -12.97
N VAL A 21 8.94 -16.44 -13.94
CA VAL A 21 8.01 -16.35 -15.07
C VAL A 21 6.98 -17.46 -14.91
N ASP A 22 5.70 -17.13 -15.05
CA ASP A 22 4.64 -18.15 -15.05
C ASP A 22 4.79 -19.05 -16.27
N VAL A 23 4.60 -20.36 -16.11
CA VAL A 23 4.68 -21.34 -17.21
C VAL A 23 3.67 -21.05 -18.33
N ALA A 24 2.58 -20.35 -18.03
CA ALA A 24 1.59 -19.90 -19.00
C ALA A 24 1.95 -18.56 -19.66
N ALA A 25 3.03 -17.89 -19.26
CA ALA A 25 3.43 -16.63 -19.84
C ALA A 25 3.90 -16.82 -21.28
N THR A 26 3.22 -16.15 -22.22
CA THR A 26 3.56 -16.16 -23.64
C THR A 26 4.44 -14.98 -24.05
N ARG A 27 4.64 -14.01 -23.16
CA ARG A 27 5.43 -12.81 -23.40
C ARG A 27 6.08 -12.33 -22.09
N VAL A 28 7.38 -12.05 -22.16
CA VAL A 28 8.13 -11.35 -21.11
C VAL A 28 8.57 -9.99 -21.67
N GLN A 29 8.36 -8.91 -20.91
CA GLN A 29 8.84 -7.58 -21.25
C GLN A 29 9.83 -7.14 -20.18
N ILE A 30 11.04 -6.77 -20.60
CA ILE A 30 12.11 -6.31 -19.72
C ILE A 30 12.57 -4.95 -20.23
N GLY A 31 12.74 -3.99 -19.33
CA GLY A 31 13.21 -2.66 -19.67
C GLY A 31 13.46 -1.80 -18.44
N GLY A 32 14.20 -0.71 -18.64
CA GLY A 32 14.38 0.34 -17.64
C GLY A 32 13.25 1.37 -17.68
N LEU A 33 12.89 1.90 -16.51
CA LEU A 33 11.92 3.00 -16.38
C LEU A 33 12.59 4.17 -15.66
N THR A 34 12.59 5.35 -16.31
CA THR A 34 12.96 6.61 -15.66
C THR A 34 11.71 7.26 -15.08
N VAL A 35 11.74 7.57 -13.79
CA VAL A 35 10.67 8.28 -13.09
C VAL A 35 11.19 9.65 -12.67
N GLY A 36 10.50 10.72 -13.06
CA GLY A 36 10.87 12.11 -12.75
C GLY A 36 11.63 12.82 -13.88
N LYS A 37 12.41 13.84 -13.52
CA LYS A 37 13.21 14.63 -14.48
C LYS A 37 14.60 14.02 -14.64
N GLY A 38 15.06 13.82 -15.87
CA GLY A 38 16.41 13.33 -16.17
C GLY A 38 16.45 12.46 -17.42
N THR A 39 17.62 11.90 -17.70
CA THR A 39 17.84 10.90 -18.76
C THR A 39 18.56 9.71 -18.15
N ALA A 40 18.22 8.49 -18.58
CA ALA A 40 18.96 7.28 -18.28
C ALA A 40 19.24 6.52 -19.58
N TRP A 41 20.40 5.90 -19.67
CA TRP A 41 20.77 4.99 -20.76
C TRP A 41 20.84 3.57 -20.22
N PHE A 42 20.41 2.62 -21.04
CA PHE A 42 20.44 1.20 -20.72
C PHE A 42 21.02 0.48 -21.92
N ASP A 43 21.99 -0.40 -21.67
CA ASP A 43 22.66 -1.18 -22.70
C ASP A 43 23.05 -2.55 -22.12
N ASP A 44 23.44 -3.49 -22.99
CA ASP A 44 23.94 -4.83 -22.64
C ASP A 44 22.95 -5.69 -21.83
N PHE A 45 21.69 -5.73 -22.28
CA PHE A 45 20.68 -6.57 -21.67
C PHE A 45 20.95 -8.06 -21.93
N SER A 46 21.06 -8.83 -20.86
CA SER A 46 21.10 -10.29 -20.91
C SER A 46 19.97 -10.90 -20.08
N LEU A 47 19.47 -12.04 -20.55
CA LEU A 47 18.54 -12.88 -19.82
C LEU A 47 19.08 -14.31 -19.88
N ILE A 48 19.29 -14.90 -18.71
CA ILE A 48 19.68 -16.29 -18.56
C ILE A 48 18.57 -17.05 -17.83
N GLU A 49 18.31 -18.27 -18.28
CA GLU A 49 17.42 -19.17 -17.55
C GLU A 49 18.19 -19.78 -16.39
N LEU A 50 17.69 -19.58 -15.18
CA LEU A 50 18.24 -20.22 -13.99
C LEU A 50 17.45 -21.51 -13.71
N PRO A 51 18.11 -22.64 -13.46
CA PRO A 51 17.41 -23.87 -13.10
C PRO A 51 16.67 -23.66 -11.78
N LEU A 52 15.43 -24.12 -11.72
CA LEU A 52 14.69 -24.15 -10.46
C LEU A 52 15.36 -25.16 -9.52
N SER A 53 15.99 -24.66 -8.45
CA SER A 53 16.44 -25.53 -7.36
C SER A 53 15.25 -25.89 -6.47
N LYS A 54 15.26 -27.08 -5.90
CA LYS A 54 14.35 -27.51 -4.83
C LYS A 54 15.16 -27.72 -3.57
N GLU A 55 15.80 -26.66 -3.12
CA GLU A 55 16.55 -26.67 -1.87
C GLU A 55 15.56 -26.62 -0.70
N SER A 56 15.88 -27.35 0.36
CA SER A 56 15.10 -27.28 1.59
C SER A 56 15.28 -25.91 2.22
N LEU A 57 14.16 -25.28 2.59
CA LEU A 57 14.19 -24.09 3.44
C LEU A 57 14.65 -24.46 4.87
N PRO A 58 15.39 -23.58 5.55
CA PRO A 58 15.50 -23.66 7.00
C PRO A 58 14.12 -23.68 7.66
N ASP A 59 13.94 -24.44 8.75
CA ASP A 59 12.65 -24.63 9.42
C ASP A 59 11.95 -23.30 9.79
N SER A 60 12.73 -22.28 10.15
CA SER A 60 12.22 -20.94 10.47
C SER A 60 11.60 -20.25 9.25
N LEU A 61 12.21 -20.37 8.07
CA LEU A 61 11.70 -19.77 6.83
C LEU A 61 10.53 -20.58 6.25
N HIS A 62 10.59 -21.90 6.39
CA HIS A 62 9.47 -22.77 6.04
C HIS A 62 8.23 -22.44 6.89
N SER A 63 8.40 -22.28 8.20
CA SER A 63 7.31 -21.89 9.12
C SER A 63 6.80 -20.48 8.81
N TYR A 64 7.70 -19.53 8.56
CA TYR A 64 7.36 -18.16 8.20
C TYR A 64 6.48 -18.08 6.93
N LEU A 65 6.88 -18.78 5.86
CA LEU A 65 6.12 -18.80 4.62
C LEU A 65 4.76 -19.50 4.80
N ASN A 66 4.71 -20.62 5.51
CA ASN A 66 3.45 -21.30 5.84
C ASN A 66 2.50 -20.41 6.65
N GLU A 67 3.02 -19.70 7.65
CA GLU A 67 2.21 -18.79 8.47
C GLU A 67 1.64 -17.65 7.61
N ALA A 68 2.47 -17.02 6.77
CA ALA A 68 2.02 -15.98 5.84
C ALA A 68 0.91 -16.49 4.90
N ILE A 69 1.10 -17.66 4.28
CA ILE A 69 0.08 -18.29 3.42
C ILE A 69 -1.20 -18.59 4.20
N GLY A 70 -1.08 -19.14 5.40
CA GLY A 70 -2.22 -19.46 6.27
C GLY A 70 -3.01 -18.22 6.68
N ILE A 71 -2.34 -17.10 6.98
CA ILE A 71 -3.00 -15.81 7.25
C ILE A 71 -3.77 -15.33 6.02
N ILE A 72 -3.16 -15.38 4.84
CA ILE A 72 -3.82 -14.94 3.60
C ILE A 72 -5.02 -15.84 3.29
N GLN A 73 -4.84 -17.16 3.30
CA GLN A 73 -5.89 -18.14 3.05
C GLN A 73 -7.06 -17.99 4.02
N LYS A 74 -6.78 -17.72 5.30
CA LYS A 74 -7.82 -17.54 6.31
C LYS A 74 -8.61 -16.25 6.11
N ASN A 75 -7.98 -15.15 5.70
CA ASN A 75 -8.58 -13.81 5.85
C ASN A 75 -8.93 -13.13 4.53
N ALA A 76 -8.35 -13.52 3.39
CA ALA A 76 -8.58 -12.84 2.13
C ALA A 76 -10.03 -12.97 1.65
N LEU A 77 -10.58 -11.90 1.07
CA LEU A 77 -11.96 -11.88 0.59
C LEU A 77 -12.18 -12.85 -0.57
N LEU A 78 -11.22 -12.95 -1.48
CA LEU A 78 -11.27 -13.82 -2.66
C LEU A 78 -10.59 -15.19 -2.42
N ARG A 79 -10.42 -15.60 -1.15
CA ARG A 79 -9.71 -16.84 -0.79
C ARG A 79 -10.26 -18.09 -1.48
N ASP A 80 -11.56 -18.16 -1.74
CA ASP A 80 -12.21 -19.34 -2.33
C ASP A 80 -11.99 -19.46 -3.85
N SER A 81 -11.46 -18.42 -4.48
CA SER A 81 -11.09 -18.44 -5.91
C SER A 81 -9.69 -19.00 -6.18
N VAL A 82 -8.91 -19.26 -5.12
CA VAL A 82 -7.50 -19.64 -5.22
C VAL A 82 -7.34 -21.17 -5.16
N ASN A 83 -6.57 -21.73 -6.10
CA ASN A 83 -6.09 -23.10 -6.01
C ASN A 83 -4.94 -23.21 -4.98
N TRP A 84 -5.29 -23.32 -3.70
CA TRP A 84 -4.33 -23.27 -2.60
C TRP A 84 -3.20 -24.29 -2.68
N PRO A 85 -3.43 -25.59 -2.99
CA PRO A 85 -2.34 -26.54 -3.16
C PRO A 85 -1.30 -26.07 -4.19
N GLU A 86 -1.76 -25.68 -5.38
CA GLU A 86 -0.88 -25.23 -6.47
C GLU A 86 -0.13 -23.94 -6.14
N VAL A 87 -0.84 -22.95 -5.58
CA VAL A 87 -0.23 -21.67 -5.19
C VAL A 87 0.78 -21.85 -4.06
N THR A 88 0.51 -22.74 -3.11
CA THR A 88 1.42 -23.06 -2.02
C THR A 88 2.70 -23.74 -2.53
N ASP A 89 2.57 -24.77 -3.38
CA ASP A 89 3.71 -25.47 -3.97
C ASP A 89 4.60 -24.51 -4.77
N ARG A 90 3.99 -23.62 -5.57
CA ARG A 90 4.72 -22.60 -6.34
C ARG A 90 5.39 -21.58 -5.43
N ALA A 91 4.74 -21.14 -4.35
CA ALA A 91 5.34 -20.22 -3.39
C ALA A 91 6.58 -20.83 -2.72
N PHE A 92 6.53 -22.10 -2.33
CA PHE A 92 7.69 -22.80 -1.76
C PHE A 92 8.82 -22.96 -2.77
N LEU A 93 8.50 -23.24 -4.04
CA LEU A 93 9.49 -23.28 -5.10
C LEU A 93 10.14 -21.91 -5.31
N MET A 94 9.35 -20.82 -5.25
CA MET A 94 9.88 -19.46 -5.36
C MET A 94 10.76 -19.04 -4.18
N ALA A 95 10.56 -19.65 -3.01
CA ALA A 95 11.37 -19.41 -1.83
C ALA A 95 12.58 -20.34 -1.74
N SER A 96 12.77 -21.29 -2.66
CA SER A 96 13.93 -22.20 -2.65
C SER A 96 15.25 -21.42 -2.55
N GLY A 97 16.13 -21.85 -1.64
CA GLY A 97 17.41 -21.18 -1.39
C GLY A 97 17.31 -19.85 -0.60
N ALA A 98 16.14 -19.46 -0.11
CA ALA A 98 16.01 -18.27 0.74
C ALA A 98 16.88 -18.39 2.00
N SER A 99 17.64 -17.34 2.28
CA SER A 99 18.58 -17.28 3.41
C SER A 99 18.07 -16.43 4.59
N ASN A 100 16.98 -15.68 4.40
CA ASN A 100 16.38 -14.82 5.41
C ASN A 100 14.90 -14.53 5.05
N TYR A 101 14.15 -13.91 5.98
CA TYR A 101 12.73 -13.62 5.78
C TYR A 101 12.43 -12.72 4.59
N ALA A 102 13.29 -11.73 4.31
CA ALA A 102 13.09 -10.83 3.17
C ALA A 102 13.23 -11.55 1.82
N ALA A 103 14.06 -12.60 1.75
CA ALA A 103 14.16 -13.46 0.59
C ALA A 103 12.86 -14.26 0.31
N CYS A 104 11.96 -14.41 1.30
CA CYS A 104 10.64 -15.02 1.10
C CYS A 104 9.57 -14.03 0.58
N TYR A 105 9.83 -12.72 0.55
CA TYR A 105 8.85 -11.70 0.17
C TYR A 105 8.31 -11.86 -1.28
N PRO A 106 9.11 -12.25 -2.29
CA PRO A 106 8.60 -12.53 -3.63
C PRO A 106 7.56 -13.66 -3.65
N ALA A 107 7.80 -14.73 -2.88
CA ALA A 107 6.85 -15.85 -2.75
C ALA A 107 5.53 -15.39 -2.12
N ILE A 108 5.58 -14.63 -1.02
CA ILE A 108 4.38 -14.07 -0.39
C ILE A 108 3.63 -13.12 -1.35
N SER A 109 4.36 -12.28 -2.07
CA SER A 109 3.79 -11.38 -3.08
C SER A 109 3.11 -12.14 -4.22
N TYR A 110 3.64 -13.29 -4.62
CA TYR A 110 3.00 -14.18 -5.58
C TYR A 110 1.66 -14.72 -5.06
N VAL A 111 1.61 -15.19 -3.81
CA VAL A 111 0.38 -15.68 -3.18
C VAL A 111 -0.68 -14.59 -3.10
N LEU A 112 -0.30 -13.37 -2.72
CA LEU A 112 -1.21 -12.22 -2.69
C LEU A 112 -1.73 -11.87 -4.09
N LYS A 113 -0.90 -11.94 -5.12
CA LYS A 113 -1.33 -11.72 -6.52
C LYS A 113 -2.30 -12.79 -7.01
N ALA A 114 -2.15 -14.03 -6.55
CA ALA A 114 -3.05 -15.12 -6.92
C ALA A 114 -4.50 -14.91 -6.45
N LEU A 115 -4.73 -14.00 -5.49
CA LEU A 115 -6.09 -13.59 -5.09
C LEU A 115 -6.84 -12.85 -6.20
N GLY A 116 -6.14 -12.19 -7.13
CA GLY A 116 -6.77 -11.40 -8.19
C GLY A 116 -7.53 -10.16 -7.71
N ASP A 117 -7.36 -9.73 -6.46
CA ASP A 117 -8.08 -8.59 -5.88
C ASP A 117 -7.42 -7.22 -6.16
N HIS A 118 -6.18 -7.23 -6.66
CA HIS A 118 -5.35 -6.05 -6.96
C HIS A 118 -5.09 -5.07 -5.79
N HIS A 119 -5.53 -5.41 -4.57
CA HIS A 119 -5.45 -4.57 -3.38
C HIS A 119 -4.67 -5.23 -2.24
N SER A 120 -4.39 -6.53 -2.33
CA SER A 120 -3.56 -7.26 -1.39
C SER A 120 -2.07 -7.03 -1.68
N PHE A 121 -1.31 -6.63 -0.65
CA PHE A 121 0.13 -6.40 -0.76
C PHE A 121 0.85 -6.77 0.55
N LEU A 122 2.15 -7.05 0.43
CA LEU A 122 3.06 -7.21 1.55
C LEU A 122 3.77 -5.88 1.79
N MET A 123 3.76 -5.40 3.03
CA MET A 123 4.59 -4.28 3.44
C MET A 123 5.92 -4.81 4.01
N PRO A 124 7.08 -4.50 3.42
CA PRO A 124 8.37 -4.90 3.97
C PRO A 124 8.58 -4.34 5.39
N ALA A 125 9.34 -5.06 6.22
CA ALA A 125 9.58 -4.67 7.62
C ALA A 125 10.14 -3.25 7.78
N SER A 126 11.04 -2.81 6.90
CA SER A 126 11.59 -1.44 6.88
C SER A 126 10.51 -0.39 6.62
N MET A 127 9.67 -0.62 5.61
CA MET A 127 8.55 0.26 5.26
C MET A 127 7.52 0.33 6.39
N ASN A 128 7.16 -0.82 6.99
CA ASN A 128 6.25 -0.86 8.13
C ASN A 128 6.81 -0.11 9.34
N LYS A 129 8.13 -0.19 9.58
CA LYS A 129 8.79 0.58 10.64
C LYS A 129 8.62 2.09 10.42
N SER A 130 8.83 2.59 9.21
CA SER A 130 8.64 4.01 8.88
C SER A 130 7.17 4.44 8.94
N TRP A 131 6.26 3.58 8.47
CA TRP A 131 4.82 3.86 8.49
C TRP A 131 4.27 3.98 9.92
N SER A 132 4.74 3.12 10.83
CA SER A 132 4.33 3.07 12.24
C SER A 132 5.20 3.92 13.18
N ALA A 133 6.23 4.61 12.68
CA ALA A 133 7.11 5.40 13.53
C ALA A 133 6.36 6.60 14.12
N SER A 134 6.43 6.79 15.43
CA SER A 134 5.96 8.02 16.07
C SER A 134 7.04 9.10 15.89
N GLU A 135 6.76 10.06 15.01
CA GLU A 135 7.66 11.17 14.70
C GLU A 135 6.88 12.50 14.78
N PRO A 136 6.72 13.08 15.99
CA PRO A 136 5.93 14.29 16.19
C PRO A 136 6.38 15.46 15.31
N ASP A 137 7.70 15.64 15.16
CA ASP A 137 8.27 16.72 14.34
C ASP A 137 7.97 16.52 12.84
N ALA A 138 7.74 15.28 12.40
CA ALA A 138 7.38 14.99 11.01
C ALA A 138 5.90 15.26 10.71
N ALA A 139 5.05 15.47 11.73
CA ALA A 139 3.62 15.75 11.53
C ALA A 139 3.39 17.04 10.73
N GLN A 140 4.25 18.04 10.92
CA GLN A 140 4.16 19.33 10.20
C GLN A 140 4.47 19.22 8.70
N ASN A 141 5.12 18.13 8.26
CA ASN A 141 5.45 17.88 6.87
C ASN A 141 4.39 17.04 6.14
N LEU A 142 3.29 16.68 6.81
CA LEU A 142 2.22 15.93 6.18
C LEU A 142 1.55 16.74 5.07
N PRO A 143 1.09 16.09 3.99
CA PRO A 143 0.21 16.74 3.04
C PRO A 143 -1.13 17.02 3.72
N LEU A 144 -1.36 18.26 4.15
CA LEU A 144 -2.58 18.66 4.84
C LEU A 144 -3.69 19.05 3.85
N THR A 145 -4.94 18.90 4.29
CA THR A 145 -6.10 19.44 3.57
C THR A 145 -5.98 20.95 3.45
N THR A 146 -6.29 21.47 2.27
CA THR A 146 -6.40 22.92 2.03
C THR A 146 -7.84 23.28 1.72
N GLY A 147 -8.21 24.54 1.92
CA GLY A 147 -9.58 24.96 1.69
C GLY A 147 -9.76 26.44 1.44
N LYS A 148 -10.92 26.79 0.91
CA LYS A 148 -11.33 28.17 0.59
C LYS A 148 -12.85 28.26 0.47
N THR A 149 -13.39 29.47 0.56
CA THR A 149 -14.76 29.73 0.14
C THR A 149 -14.83 29.84 -1.38
N LEU A 150 -15.77 29.14 -2.00
CA LEU A 150 -16.09 29.24 -3.43
C LEU A 150 -17.39 30.03 -3.62
N ASP A 151 -17.36 30.98 -4.56
CA ASP A 151 -18.47 31.87 -4.92
C ASP A 151 -19.12 32.60 -3.74
N GLY A 152 -18.38 32.77 -2.64
CA GLY A 152 -18.90 33.33 -1.38
C GLY A 152 -20.00 32.49 -0.72
N LYS A 153 -20.21 31.25 -1.16
CA LYS A 153 -21.36 30.41 -0.78
C LYS A 153 -20.97 29.02 -0.31
N TYR A 154 -19.93 28.42 -0.87
CA TYR A 154 -19.58 27.03 -0.59
C TYR A 154 -18.25 26.94 0.15
N GLY A 155 -18.16 26.07 1.14
CA GLY A 155 -16.88 25.64 1.69
C GLY A 155 -16.25 24.63 0.74
N TYR A 156 -15.02 24.85 0.31
CA TYR A 156 -14.26 23.91 -0.52
C TYR A 156 -13.08 23.36 0.26
N LEU A 157 -12.93 22.05 0.23
CA LEU A 157 -11.82 21.30 0.80
C LEU A 157 -11.15 20.48 -0.29
N GLN A 158 -9.84 20.57 -0.43
CA GLN A 158 -9.04 19.65 -1.23
C GLN A 158 -8.24 18.76 -0.29
N MET A 159 -8.68 17.52 -0.13
CA MET A 159 -8.11 16.59 0.83
C MET A 159 -7.13 15.63 0.14
N PRO A 160 -5.83 15.69 0.44
CA PRO A 160 -4.85 14.75 -0.11
C PRO A 160 -4.94 13.38 0.57
N GLY A 161 -4.27 12.39 -0.04
CA GLY A 161 -4.03 11.10 0.62
C GLY A 161 -2.98 11.25 1.74
N VAL A 162 -3.09 10.43 2.79
CA VAL A 162 -2.12 10.39 3.90
C VAL A 162 -1.76 8.95 4.22
N ALA A 163 -0.47 8.64 4.33
CA ALA A 163 0.03 7.27 4.53
C ALA A 163 0.87 7.16 5.81
N VAL A 164 0.23 7.37 6.96
CA VAL A 164 0.84 7.25 8.30
C VAL A 164 0.05 6.29 9.18
N GLY A 165 0.72 5.60 10.10
CA GLY A 165 0.14 4.58 10.98
C GLY A 165 0.21 4.89 12.47
N ASP A 166 0.94 5.92 12.88
CA ASP A 166 1.05 6.33 14.29
C ASP A 166 -0.03 7.33 14.70
N GLU A 167 -0.42 7.23 15.97
CA GLU A 167 -1.47 8.06 16.58
C GLU A 167 -1.18 9.56 16.45
N THR A 168 0.03 10.01 16.77
CA THR A 168 0.42 11.43 16.75
C THR A 168 0.14 12.09 15.41
N ARG A 169 0.64 11.50 14.31
CA ARG A 169 0.45 12.05 12.97
C ARG A 169 -1.00 11.91 12.48
N THR A 170 -1.70 10.84 12.85
CA THR A 170 -3.14 10.69 12.53
C THR A 170 -4.00 11.75 13.22
N THR A 171 -3.79 11.99 14.52
CA THR A 171 -4.51 13.01 15.29
C THR A 171 -4.20 14.40 14.76
N TYR A 172 -2.93 14.71 14.52
CA TYR A 172 -2.54 16.00 13.93
C TYR A 172 -3.25 16.28 12.61
N PHE A 173 -3.31 15.31 11.70
CA PHE A 173 -4.03 15.48 10.43
C PHE A 173 -5.52 15.79 10.65
N ALA A 174 -6.18 15.04 11.54
CA ALA A 174 -7.60 15.24 11.85
C ALA A 174 -7.85 16.62 12.47
N ASP A 175 -7.02 17.04 13.43
CA ASP A 175 -7.12 18.35 14.09
C ASP A 175 -6.94 19.49 13.10
N GLN A 176 -5.94 19.42 12.21
CA GLN A 176 -5.72 20.46 11.20
C GLN A 176 -6.92 20.58 10.23
N LEU A 177 -7.53 19.46 9.87
CA LEU A 177 -8.72 19.45 9.03
C LEU A 177 -9.95 20.03 9.75
N GLN A 178 -10.18 19.67 11.01
CA GLN A 178 -11.28 20.24 11.80
C GLN A 178 -11.09 21.75 12.05
N ASN A 179 -9.88 22.20 12.35
CA ASN A 179 -9.57 23.64 12.48
C ASN A 179 -9.83 24.40 11.18
N LEU A 180 -9.49 23.82 10.02
CA LEU A 180 -9.80 24.40 8.72
C LEU A 180 -11.31 24.49 8.47
N LEU A 181 -12.04 23.42 8.81
CA LEU A 181 -13.50 23.37 8.72
C LEU A 181 -14.15 24.47 9.58
N GLU A 182 -13.77 24.57 10.86
CA GLU A 182 -14.30 25.58 11.78
C GLU A 182 -14.08 26.99 11.23
N ASN A 183 -12.88 27.27 10.69
CA ASN A 183 -12.56 28.58 10.12
C ASN A 183 -13.40 28.92 8.88
N LEU A 184 -13.60 27.95 7.98
CA LEU A 184 -14.44 28.14 6.79
C LEU A 184 -15.92 28.24 7.13
N ASP A 185 -16.38 27.54 8.17
CA ASP A 185 -17.78 27.55 8.63
C ASP A 185 -18.22 28.94 9.15
N ARG A 186 -17.28 29.78 9.60
CA ARG A 186 -17.57 31.19 9.97
C ARG A 186 -18.22 31.99 8.84
N SER A 187 -17.98 31.61 7.58
CA SER A 187 -18.62 32.23 6.40
C SER A 187 -20.08 31.78 6.19
N LYS A 188 -20.57 30.84 7.01
CA LYS A 188 -21.89 30.21 6.91
C LYS A 188 -22.14 29.64 5.51
N PRO A 189 -21.26 28.73 5.04
CA PRO A 189 -21.43 28.16 3.72
C PRO A 189 -22.77 27.43 3.63
N ILE A 190 -23.45 27.55 2.49
CA ILE A 190 -24.71 26.85 2.22
C ILE A 190 -24.50 25.40 1.78
N GLY A 191 -23.25 24.96 1.68
CA GLY A 191 -22.85 23.61 1.32
C GLY A 191 -21.34 23.43 1.24
N TRP A 192 -20.90 22.18 1.20
CA TRP A 192 -19.49 21.81 1.18
C TRP A 192 -19.14 21.01 -0.08
N ILE A 193 -17.93 21.23 -0.59
CA ILE A 193 -17.34 20.47 -1.69
C ILE A 193 -16.06 19.83 -1.15
N LEU A 194 -16.02 18.51 -1.13
CA LEU A 194 -14.83 17.72 -0.80
C LEU A 194 -14.20 17.20 -2.09
N ASP A 195 -13.09 17.79 -2.49
CA ASP A 195 -12.31 17.37 -3.64
C ASP A 195 -11.28 16.30 -3.27
N LEU A 196 -11.51 15.09 -3.81
CA LEU A 196 -10.67 13.91 -3.64
C LEU A 196 -9.89 13.54 -4.92
N ARG A 197 -9.88 14.38 -5.95
CA ARG A 197 -9.29 14.04 -7.27
C ARG A 197 -7.81 13.68 -7.22
N GLN A 198 -7.06 14.22 -6.24
CA GLN A 198 -5.64 13.93 -6.02
C GLN A 198 -5.42 12.99 -4.82
N ASN A 199 -6.50 12.49 -4.21
CA ASN A 199 -6.43 11.56 -3.09
C ASN A 199 -6.36 10.12 -3.61
N GLN A 200 -5.18 9.52 -3.50
CA GLN A 200 -4.94 8.13 -3.90
C GLN A 200 -5.17 7.13 -2.75
N GLY A 201 -5.74 7.59 -1.63
CA GLY A 201 -5.98 6.80 -0.43
C GLY A 201 -4.86 6.90 0.60
N GLY A 202 -4.58 5.76 1.25
CA GLY A 202 -3.72 5.65 2.42
C GLY A 202 -4.52 5.30 3.67
N ASN A 203 -4.15 5.84 4.82
CA ASN A 203 -4.90 5.67 6.07
C ASN A 203 -6.14 6.58 6.05
N CYS A 204 -7.32 5.99 5.91
CA CYS A 204 -8.58 6.73 5.84
C CYS A 204 -9.11 7.22 7.20
N TRP A 205 -8.66 6.64 8.31
CA TRP A 205 -9.15 6.99 9.65
C TRP A 205 -8.98 8.47 10.01
N PRO A 206 -7.79 9.09 9.87
CA PRO A 206 -7.64 10.52 10.13
C PRO A 206 -8.44 11.41 9.17
N MET A 207 -8.68 10.94 7.93
CA MET A 207 -9.50 11.66 6.96
C MET A 207 -10.95 11.70 7.42
N LEU A 208 -11.51 10.55 7.79
CA LEU A 208 -12.89 10.41 8.28
C LEU A 208 -13.09 11.20 9.58
N ALA A 209 -12.18 11.08 10.54
CA ALA A 209 -12.22 11.84 11.79
C ALA A 209 -12.15 13.36 11.52
N GLY A 210 -11.29 13.79 10.60
CA GLY A 210 -11.16 15.20 10.25
C GLY A 210 -12.43 15.80 9.63
N ILE A 211 -13.15 15.05 8.78
CA ILE A 211 -14.45 15.48 8.23
C ILE A 211 -15.65 15.11 9.11
N GLY A 212 -15.44 14.60 10.32
CA GLY A 212 -16.49 14.21 11.27
C GLY A 212 -17.62 15.26 11.41
N PRO A 213 -17.31 16.57 11.56
CA PRO A 213 -18.34 17.61 11.63
C PRO A 213 -19.28 17.71 10.42
N LEU A 214 -18.88 17.18 9.26
CA LEU A 214 -19.73 17.12 8.06
C LEU A 214 -20.54 15.82 7.96
N LEU A 215 -20.01 14.72 8.51
CA LEU A 215 -20.62 13.39 8.44
C LEU A 215 -21.65 13.17 9.55
N GLY A 216 -21.42 13.77 10.72
CA GLY A 216 -22.20 13.53 11.94
C GLY A 216 -21.97 12.14 12.55
N GLU A 217 -22.73 11.87 13.61
CA GLU A 217 -22.62 10.64 14.40
C GLU A 217 -23.11 9.38 13.66
N GLY A 218 -22.44 8.26 13.95
CA GLY A 218 -22.91 6.93 13.59
C GLY A 218 -22.16 6.27 12.43
N ALA A 219 -22.82 5.33 11.77
CA ALA A 219 -22.18 4.49 10.76
C ALA A 219 -21.84 5.29 9.49
N CYS A 220 -20.56 5.42 9.18
CA CYS A 220 -20.08 6.10 7.96
C CYS A 220 -19.92 5.14 6.77
N GLY A 221 -19.98 3.83 7.01
CA GLY A 221 -19.97 2.82 5.96
C GLY A 221 -19.72 1.41 6.49
N PHE A 222 -19.45 0.48 5.58
CA PHE A 222 -19.29 -0.94 5.90
C PHE A 222 -18.13 -1.55 5.10
N PHE A 223 -17.35 -2.42 5.76
CA PHE A 223 -16.46 -3.35 5.10
C PHE A 223 -17.17 -4.69 4.89
N MET A 224 -16.94 -5.30 3.73
CA MET A 224 -17.25 -6.71 3.50
C MET A 224 -16.08 -7.54 4.00
N VAL A 225 -16.36 -8.44 4.95
CA VAL A 225 -15.38 -9.46 5.36
C VAL A 225 -15.73 -10.79 4.67
N PRO A 226 -14.85 -11.81 4.72
CA PRO A 226 -15.18 -13.12 4.16
C PRO A 226 -16.52 -13.65 4.69
N ASP A 227 -17.18 -14.51 3.91
CA ASP A 227 -18.51 -15.06 4.18
C ASP A 227 -19.65 -14.03 4.11
N GLN A 228 -19.45 -12.96 3.32
CA GLN A 228 -20.42 -11.89 3.04
C GLN A 228 -20.93 -11.14 4.29
N LYS A 229 -20.20 -11.21 5.40
CA LYS A 229 -20.56 -10.45 6.60
C LYS A 229 -20.17 -8.99 6.43
N ARG A 230 -21.03 -8.10 6.90
CA ARG A 230 -20.77 -6.66 6.93
C ARG A 230 -20.26 -6.26 8.30
N LYS A 231 -19.18 -5.47 8.33
CA LYS A 231 -18.69 -4.81 9.53
C LYS A 231 -18.81 -3.30 9.33
N ALA A 232 -19.65 -2.66 10.14
CA ALA A 232 -19.76 -1.20 10.12
C ALA A 232 -18.46 -0.57 10.63
N TYR A 233 -18.13 0.59 10.09
CA TYR A 233 -17.28 1.57 10.76
C TYR A 233 -18.09 2.81 11.07
N ALA A 234 -17.90 3.35 12.26
CA ALA A 234 -18.64 4.48 12.78
C ALA A 234 -17.68 5.53 13.29
N LEU A 235 -18.15 6.78 13.29
CA LEU A 235 -17.54 7.87 14.02
C LEU A 235 -18.39 8.13 15.26
N ASP A 236 -17.70 8.28 16.39
CA ASP A 236 -18.20 8.92 17.59
C ASP A 236 -17.51 10.29 17.63
N VAL A 237 -18.20 11.36 17.22
CA VAL A 237 -17.67 12.73 17.11
C VAL A 237 -18.14 13.60 18.27
#